data_AF-A0A497JL58-F1
#
_entry.id   AF-A0A497JL58-F1
#
_cell.length_a   1.000
_cell.length_b   1.000
_cell.length_c   1.000
_cell.angle_alpha   90.00
_cell.angle_beta   90.00
_cell.angle_gamma   90.00
#
_symmetry.space_group_name_H-M   'P 1'
#
loop_
_entity.id
_entity.type
_entity.pdbx_description
1 polymer ?
#
loop_
_entity_poly.entity_id
_entity_poly.type
_entity_poly.pdbx_seq_one_letter_code
_entity_poly.pdbx_strand_id
1 'polypeptide(L)' 'MISLEPDSFKDLCVELLRRLGYRDVGGLGPGDRGVDIICWGRDGERIAVQCKRYSPDGKVTAREFESLLGL' A
#
# COMPACT_ATOMS: atom_id res chain seq x y z
N MET A 1 8.16 -6.24 20.09
CA MET A 1 7.55 -5.19 19.26
C MET A 1 8.41 -5.05 18.02
N ILE A 2 8.00 -5.63 16.87
CA ILE A 2 8.78 -5.52 15.64
C ILE A 2 8.51 -4.10 15.10
N SER A 3 9.45 -3.18 15.35
CA SER A 3 9.45 -1.88 14.72
C SER A 3 9.97 -2.06 13.30
N LEU A 4 9.06 -2.35 12.37
CA LEU A 4 9.33 -2.24 10.95
C LEU A 4 9.45 -0.73 10.66
N GLU A 5 10.62 -0.28 10.20
CA GLU A 5 10.75 1.05 9.61
C GLU A 5 9.75 1.20 8.45
N PRO A 6 9.38 2.42 8.02
CA PRO A 6 8.35 2.63 7.00
C PRO A 6 8.53 1.76 5.74
N ASP A 7 9.77 1.57 5.29
CA ASP A 7 10.09 0.67 4.17
C ASP A 7 9.82 -0.80 4.48
N SER A 8 10.07 -1.25 5.71
CA SER A 8 9.85 -2.64 6.10
C SER A 8 8.35 -3.00 6.18
N PHE A 9 7.46 -2.04 6.42
CA PHE A 9 6.00 -2.28 6.33
C PHE A 9 5.53 -2.37 4.87
N LYS A 10 6.06 -1.51 4.00
CA LYS A 10 5.80 -1.57 2.55
C LYS A 10 6.23 -2.93 1.98
N ASP A 11 7.39 -3.43 2.37
CA ASP A 11 7.89 -4.74 1.95
C ASP A 11 6.96 -5.89 2.39
N LEU A 12 6.45 -5.82 3.62
CA LEU A 12 5.45 -6.77 4.12
C LEU A 12 4.17 -6.74 3.26
N CYS A 13 3.69 -5.54 2.90
CA CYS A 13 2.53 -5.39 2.03
C CYS A 13 2.78 -5.95 0.61
N VAL A 14 3.97 -5.73 0.04
CA VAL A 14 4.36 -6.32 -1.25
C VAL A 14 4.30 -7.85 -1.19
N GLU A 15 4.85 -8.46 -0.14
CA GLU A 15 4.82 -9.91 0.04
C GLU A 15 3.38 -10.44 0.20
N LEU A 16 2.56 -9.75 1.00
CA LEU A 16 1.14 -10.10 1.17
C LEU A 16 0.39 -10.07 -0.17
N LEU A 17 0.56 -9.01 -0.97
CA LEU A 17 -0.10 -8.89 -2.27
C LEU A 17 0.31 -10.02 -3.22
N ARG A 18 1.60 -10.38 -3.25
CA ARG A 18 2.08 -11.53 -4.03
C ARG A 18 1.42 -12.83 -3.59
N ARG A 19 1.31 -13.07 -2.28
CA ARG A 19 0.63 -14.26 -1.71
C ARG A 19 -0.87 -14.30 -1.99
N LEU A 20 -1.51 -13.13 -2.11
CA LEU A 20 -2.92 -13.00 -2.49
C LEU A 20 -3.16 -13.21 -4.00
N GLY A 21 -2.10 -13.36 -4.79
CA GLY A 21 -2.16 -13.63 -6.23
C GLY A 21 -2.15 -12.38 -7.12
N TYR A 22 -1.81 -11.21 -6.57
CA TYR A 22 -1.54 -10.03 -7.38
C TYR A 22 -0.21 -10.19 -8.13
N ARG A 23 -0.17 -9.66 -9.34
CA ARG A 23 0.97 -9.76 -10.28
C ARG A 23 1.68 -8.43 -10.43
N ASP A 24 2.93 -8.49 -10.89
CA ASP A 24 3.85 -7.35 -11.08
C ASP A 24 3.82 -6.35 -9.92
N VAL A 25 3.85 -6.88 -8.69
CA VAL A 25 3.81 -6.08 -7.47
C VAL A 25 5.14 -5.36 -7.30
N GLY A 26 5.13 -4.04 -7.53
CA GLY A 26 6.28 -3.16 -7.45
C GLY A 26 6.03 -1.93 -6.57
N GLY A 27 7.02 -1.60 -5.74
CA GLY A 27 7.00 -0.38 -4.94
C GLY A 27 7.20 0.87 -5.82
N LEU A 28 6.48 1.92 -5.47
CA LEU A 28 6.59 3.24 -6.09
C LEU A 28 7.66 4.09 -5.39
N GLY A 29 8.14 5.11 -6.11
CA GLY A 29 9.20 5.99 -5.63
C GLY A 29 8.64 7.10 -4.72
N PRO A 30 9.53 7.88 -4.05
CA PRO A 30 9.08 9.04 -3.29
C PRO A 30 8.36 10.04 -4.21
N GLY A 31 7.15 10.48 -3.83
CA GLY A 31 6.41 11.53 -4.53
C GLY A 31 5.07 11.13 -5.16
N ASP A 32 4.66 9.86 -5.05
CA ASP A 32 3.49 9.32 -5.75
C ASP A 32 2.13 9.62 -5.09
N ARG A 33 2.01 10.78 -4.41
CA ARG A 33 0.75 11.32 -3.84
C ARG A 33 -0.04 10.32 -2.98
N GLY A 34 0.66 9.44 -2.27
CA GLY A 34 0.05 8.46 -1.37
C GLY A 34 -0.20 7.08 -1.98
N VAL A 35 0.27 6.80 -3.19
CA VAL A 35 0.34 5.42 -3.70
C VAL A 35 1.73 4.86 -3.41
N ASP A 36 1.80 3.72 -2.73
CA ASP A 36 3.06 3.08 -2.34
C ASP A 36 3.39 1.87 -3.23
N ILE A 37 2.37 1.21 -3.81
CA ILE A 37 2.53 0.02 -4.65
C ILE A 37 1.55 0.09 -5.83
N ILE A 38 2.01 -0.35 -7.00
CA ILE A 38 1.16 -0.68 -8.15
C ILE A 38 1.27 -2.18 -8.42
N CYS A 39 0.13 -2.82 -8.68
CA CYS A 39 0.07 -4.22 -9.09
C CYS A 39 -1.08 -4.47 -10.07
N TRP A 40 -1.13 -5.68 -10.60
CA TRP A 40 -2.23 -6.17 -11.44
C TRP A 40 -3.03 -7.24 -10.70
N GLY A 41 -4.34 -7.13 -10.77
CA GLY A 41 -5.22 -8.17 -10.26
C GLY A 41 -5.41 -9.33 -11.23
N ARG A 42 -6.32 -10.23 -10.86
CA ARG A 42 -6.52 -11.50 -11.58
C ARG A 42 -7.19 -11.28 -12.94
N ASP A 43 -8.02 -10.26 -13.05
CA ASP A 43 -8.79 -9.95 -14.26
C ASP A 43 -8.06 -8.92 -15.16
N GLY A 44 -6.83 -8.56 -14.79
CA GLY A 44 -6.02 -7.58 -15.54
C GLY A 44 -6.31 -6.13 -15.16
N GLU A 45 -7.00 -5.91 -14.04
CA GLU A 45 -7.19 -4.59 -13.47
C GLU A 45 -5.89 -4.05 -12.86
N ARG A 46 -5.60 -2.76 -13.08
CA ARG A 46 -4.46 -2.07 -12.46
C ARG A 46 -4.88 -1.52 -11.10
N ILE A 47 -4.14 -1.84 -10.06
CA ILE A 47 -4.49 -1.52 -8.67
C ILE A 47 -3.41 -0.64 -8.05
N ALA A 48 -3.85 0.43 -7.41
CA ALA A 48 -3.04 1.32 -6.59
C ALA A 48 -3.27 1.01 -5.10
N VAL A 49 -2.19 0.90 -4.34
CA VAL A 49 -2.24 0.55 -2.91
C VAL A 49 -1.45 1.57 -2.11
N GLN A 50 -2.08 2.12 -1.06
CA GLN A 50 -1.43 2.88 -0.01
C GLN A 50 -1.14 1.95 1.18
N CYS A 51 0.09 1.99 1.68
CA CYS A 51 0.57 1.21 2.82
C CYS A 51 0.77 2.13 4.01
N LYS A 52 -0.18 2.12 4.96
CA LYS A 52 -0.09 2.93 6.18
C LYS A 52 -0.18 2.09 7.43
N ARG A 53 0.84 2.19 8.30
CA ARG A 53 0.89 1.50 9.58
C ARG A 53 0.33 2.40 10.68
N TYR A 54 -0.77 1.98 11.28
CA TYR A 54 -1.40 2.66 12.40
C TYR A 54 -1.02 2.02 13.73
N SER A 55 -1.19 2.75 14.82
CA SER A 55 -1.25 2.15 16.16
C SER A 55 -2.49 1.25 16.26
N PRO A 56 -2.56 0.33 17.24
CA PRO A 56 -3.72 -0.54 17.43
C PRO A 56 -5.06 0.22 17.53
N ASP A 57 -5.05 1.42 18.12
CA ASP A 57 -6.23 2.29 18.26
C ASP A 57 -6.38 3.30 17.10
N GLY A 58 -5.41 3.36 16.19
CA GLY A 58 -5.42 4.25 15.05
C GLY A 58 -6.45 3.81 14.01
N LYS A 59 -7.16 4.78 13.45
CA LYS A 59 -8.19 4.54 12.44
C LYS A 59 -7.78 5.16 11.11
N VAL A 60 -8.21 4.53 10.02
CA VAL A 60 -8.21 5.15 8.70
C VAL A 60 -9.24 6.28 8.69
N THR A 61 -8.80 7.46 8.28
CA THR A 61 -9.62 8.68 8.23
C THR A 61 -10.10 8.97 6.82
N ALA A 62 -11.18 9.76 6.68
CA ALA A 62 -11.68 10.21 5.39
C ALA A 62 -10.60 10.96 4.58
N ARG A 63 -9.79 11.79 5.26
CA ARG A 63 -8.68 12.53 4.64
C ARG A 63 -7.63 11.61 4.00
N GLU A 64 -7.35 10.47 4.61
CA GLU A 64 -6.38 9.52 4.05
C GLU A 64 -6.94 8.80 2.83
N PHE A 65 -8.24 8.51 2.85
CA PHE A 65 -8.96 7.99 1.69
C PHE A 65 -9.00 9.00 0.54
N GLU A 66 -9.30 10.27 0.82
CA GLU A 66 -9.26 11.37 -0.15
C GLU A 66 -7.87 11.52 -0.78
N SER A 67 -6.81 11.47 0.05
CA SER A 67 -5.43 11.54 -0.44
C SER A 67 -5.10 10.41 -1.43
N LEU A 68 -5.57 9.18 -1.19
CA LEU A 68 -5.36 8.07 -2.13
C LEU A 68 -6.08 8.30 -3.46
N LEU A 69 -7.23 8.97 -3.44
CA LEU A 69 -7.98 9.34 -4.64
C LEU A 69 -7.42 10.58 -5.34
N GLY A 70 -6.43 11.26 -4.74
CA GLY A 70 -5.90 12.53 -5.23
C GLY A 70 -6.89 13.70 -5.11
N LEU A 71 -7.82 13.61 -4.15
CA LEU A 71 -8.85 14.60 -3.85
C LEU A 71 -8.40 15.60 -2.78
#